data_AF-A0A922CF82-F1
#
_entry.id   AF-A0A922CF82-F1
#
_cell.length_a   1.000
_cell.length_b   1.000
_cell.length_c   1.000
_cell.angle_alpha   90.00
_cell.angle_beta   90.00
_cell.angle_gamma   90.00
#
_symmetry.space_group_name_H-M   'P 1'
#
loop_
_entity.id
_entity.type
_entity.pdbx_description
1 polymer ?
#
loop_
_entity_poly.entity_id
_entity_poly.type
_entity_poly.pdbx_seq_one_letter_code
_entity_poly.pdbx_strand_id
1 'polypeptide(L)'
;MSLLSFIKLGPILSRRLSIRKCHNVFGIKDLIQQERLDNFTVSPLTVKHFDMAVEVIKKYYLHEHVLVRARNMNLSNDRAVDEYIISLLKQGNSLFVKASDDSVAGVCISFASSPIDAKNLRNYAFYRQDPNTKDFLYFTAKLQETPNLWQVFSQQKVFEIKMLTVLPAYRRQGLAVMLVEKSKEEAHDQGYSVIRMDCINQYDVKR
;
A
#
# COMPACT_ATOMS: atom_id res chain seq x y z
N MET A 1 -23.90 10.32 -50.85
CA MET A 1 -23.16 9.92 -52.08
C MET A 1 -21.83 9.33 -51.67
N SER A 2 -21.58 8.13 -52.16
CA SER A 2 -20.42 7.26 -51.94
C SER A 2 -19.15 7.82 -52.60
N LEU A 3 -17.99 7.54 -52.01
CA LEU A 3 -16.85 6.98 -52.76
C LEU A 3 -15.94 6.18 -51.80
N LEU A 4 -16.17 4.88 -51.80
CA LEU A 4 -15.23 3.85 -51.39
C LEU A 4 -14.02 3.83 -52.36
N SER A 5 -12.82 3.67 -51.82
CA SER A 5 -11.76 2.97 -52.54
C SER A 5 -11.12 1.93 -51.61
N PHE A 6 -11.12 0.70 -52.10
CA PHE A 6 -10.59 -0.51 -51.49
C PHE A 6 -9.08 -0.59 -51.70
N ILE A 7 -8.33 -0.99 -50.67
CA ILE A 7 -7.07 -1.71 -50.85
C ILE A 7 -7.14 -2.98 -49.99
N LYS A 8 -7.22 -4.13 -50.64
CA LYS A 8 -7.02 -5.47 -50.05
C LYS A 8 -5.53 -5.71 -49.88
N LEU A 9 -5.09 -6.09 -48.68
CA LEU A 9 -3.90 -6.92 -48.45
C LEU A 9 -4.26 -7.95 -47.37
N GLY A 10 -3.94 -9.22 -47.64
CA GLY A 10 -4.46 -10.42 -46.96
C GLY A 10 -3.93 -10.68 -45.54
N PRO A 11 -4.28 -11.84 -44.95
CA PRO A 11 -3.96 -12.19 -43.58
C PRO A 11 -2.52 -12.73 -43.48
N ILE A 12 -2.04 -12.94 -42.25
CA ILE A 12 -0.79 -13.61 -41.83
C ILE A 12 0.23 -12.62 -41.20
N LEU A 13 0.18 -12.49 -39.87
CA LEU A 13 1.20 -12.98 -38.92
C LEU A 13 1.04 -12.27 -37.57
N SER A 14 0.94 -13.09 -36.53
CA SER A 14 0.92 -12.70 -35.13
C SER A 14 2.10 -11.78 -34.79
N ARG A 15 1.82 -10.49 -34.57
CA ARG A 15 2.77 -9.63 -33.87
C ARG A 15 2.76 -10.02 -32.40
N ARG A 16 3.63 -10.97 -32.05
CA ARG A 16 4.14 -11.13 -30.69
C ARG A 16 4.64 -9.76 -30.22
N LEU A 17 3.95 -9.19 -29.23
CA LEU A 17 4.48 -8.11 -28.42
C LEU A 17 5.82 -8.58 -27.85
N SER A 18 6.92 -8.06 -28.39
CA SER A 18 8.25 -8.23 -27.82
C SER A 18 8.27 -7.44 -26.51
N ILE A 19 7.94 -8.13 -25.43
CA ILE A 19 8.24 -7.68 -24.07
C ILE A 19 9.76 -7.57 -24.02
N ARG A 20 10.29 -6.34 -24.04
CA ARG A 20 11.71 -6.09 -23.84
C ARG A 20 12.09 -6.71 -22.50
N LYS A 21 12.89 -7.78 -22.53
CA LYS A 21 13.54 -8.35 -21.35
C LYS A 21 14.36 -7.23 -20.71
N CYS A 22 13.93 -6.73 -19.56
CA CYS A 22 14.79 -5.93 -18.70
C CYS A 22 16.00 -6.80 -18.35
N HIS A 23 17.18 -6.37 -18.77
CA HIS A 23 18.42 -7.06 -18.45
C HIS A 23 18.77 -6.72 -17.01
N ASN A 24 18.75 -7.71 -16.12
CA ASN A 24 19.35 -7.57 -14.79
C ASN A 24 20.86 -7.43 -14.96
N VAL A 25 21.39 -6.24 -14.75
CA VAL A 25 22.83 -5.92 -14.87
C VAL A 25 23.65 -6.54 -13.73
N PHE A 26 22.99 -7.02 -12.68
CA PHE A 26 23.62 -7.82 -11.63
C PHE A 26 23.17 -9.27 -11.76
N GLY A 27 24.13 -10.18 -11.96
CA GLY A 27 23.94 -11.62 -11.87
C GLY A 27 23.61 -12.08 -10.44
N ILE A 28 22.51 -11.59 -9.86
CA ILE A 28 22.02 -11.93 -8.51
C ILE A 28 21.08 -13.14 -8.55
N LYS A 29 20.95 -13.84 -9.68
CA LYS A 29 20.16 -15.08 -9.69
C LYS A 29 20.73 -16.15 -8.74
N ASP A 30 22.03 -16.09 -8.43
CA ASP A 30 22.72 -17.11 -7.64
C ASP A 30 22.96 -16.73 -6.16
N LEU A 31 22.48 -15.56 -5.70
CA LEU A 31 22.62 -15.09 -4.31
C LEU A 31 21.30 -14.88 -3.57
N ILE A 32 20.17 -15.12 -4.24
CA ILE A 32 18.89 -15.21 -3.55
C ILE A 32 18.85 -16.60 -2.93
N GLN A 33 19.35 -16.72 -1.70
CA GLN A 33 18.89 -17.75 -0.78
C GLN A 33 17.37 -17.76 -0.91
N GLN A 34 16.78 -18.86 -1.38
CA GLN A 34 15.32 -19.00 -1.41
C GLN A 34 14.84 -18.70 0.01
N GLU A 35 14.32 -17.48 0.21
CA GLU A 35 13.83 -17.01 1.49
C GLU A 35 12.76 -18.03 1.91
N ARG A 36 12.85 -18.54 3.14
CA ARG A 36 11.93 -19.55 3.68
C ARG A 36 10.54 -18.95 3.93
N LEU A 37 9.87 -18.57 2.85
CA LEU A 37 8.51 -18.04 2.83
C LEU A 37 7.49 -19.11 3.24
N ASP A 38 7.86 -20.39 3.20
CA ASP A 38 7.01 -21.54 3.57
C ASP A 38 6.55 -21.52 5.03
N ASN A 39 7.24 -20.76 5.89
CA ASN A 39 6.89 -20.62 7.31
C ASN A 39 5.92 -19.47 7.60
N PHE A 40 5.43 -18.78 6.56
CA PHE A 40 4.62 -17.59 6.71
C PHE A 40 3.27 -17.73 6.00
N THR A 41 2.22 -17.32 6.70
CA THR A 41 0.85 -17.35 6.18
C THR A 41 0.29 -15.94 6.16
N VAL A 42 -0.12 -15.48 4.97
CA VAL A 42 -0.87 -14.22 4.82
C VAL A 42 -2.34 -14.47 5.11
N SER A 43 -2.97 -13.57 5.85
CA SER A 43 -4.38 -13.67 6.20
C SER A 43 -5.04 -12.28 6.21
N PRO A 44 -6.35 -12.20 5.95
CA PRO A 44 -7.07 -10.94 6.06
C PRO A 44 -7.18 -10.47 7.51
N LEU A 45 -7.06 -9.16 7.72
CA LEU A 45 -7.36 -8.55 9.02
C LEU A 45 -8.87 -8.55 9.25
N THR A 46 -9.27 -9.02 10.42
CA THR A 46 -10.67 -9.02 10.87
C THR A 46 -10.79 -8.10 12.09
N VAL A 47 -12.01 -7.83 12.54
CA VAL A 47 -12.27 -6.98 13.72
C VAL A 47 -11.49 -7.46 14.95
N LYS A 48 -11.26 -8.76 15.11
CA LYS A 48 -10.47 -9.35 16.20
C LYS A 48 -9.00 -8.94 16.19
N HIS A 49 -8.49 -8.46 15.05
CA HIS A 49 -7.10 -8.13 14.82
C HIS A 49 -6.85 -6.61 14.82
N PHE A 50 -7.88 -5.77 14.98
CA PHE A 50 -7.75 -4.32 14.81
C PHE A 50 -6.82 -3.69 15.85
N ASP A 51 -6.97 -4.07 17.12
CA ASP A 51 -6.13 -3.54 18.21
C ASP A 51 -4.65 -3.89 17.98
N MET A 52 -4.38 -5.14 17.57
CA MET A 52 -3.04 -5.59 17.20
C MET A 52 -2.47 -4.78 16.02
N ALA A 53 -3.27 -4.58 14.97
CA ALA A 53 -2.82 -3.85 13.78
C ALA A 53 -2.50 -2.38 14.12
N VAL A 54 -3.35 -1.73 14.92
CA VAL A 54 -3.12 -0.37 15.41
C VAL A 54 -1.82 -0.29 16.22
N GLU A 55 -1.61 -1.21 17.16
CA GLU A 55 -0.38 -1.25 17.98
C GLU A 55 0.88 -1.42 17.10
N VAL A 56 0.87 -2.39 16.19
CA VAL A 56 1.98 -2.66 15.28
C VAL A 56 2.30 -1.46 14.40
N ILE A 57 1.27 -0.80 13.85
CA ILE A 57 1.45 0.38 13.01
C ILE A 57 2.02 1.55 13.81
N LYS A 58 1.49 1.85 15.00
CA LYS A 58 2.02 2.94 15.82
C LYS A 58 3.47 2.69 16.23
N LYS A 59 3.77 1.46 16.64
CA LYS A 59 5.08 1.09 17.16
C LYS A 59 6.16 1.02 16.08
N TYR A 60 5.84 0.50 14.90
CA TYR A 60 6.83 0.21 13.87
C TYR A 60 6.72 1.10 12.63
N TYR A 61 5.50 1.35 12.13
CA TYR A 61 5.30 2.19 10.94
C TYR A 61 5.44 3.69 11.26
N LEU A 62 4.66 4.20 12.23
CA LEU A 62 4.64 5.63 12.55
C LEU A 62 5.96 6.09 13.17
N HIS A 63 6.58 5.26 14.01
CA HIS A 63 7.90 5.56 14.57
C HIS A 63 8.98 5.77 13.49
N GLU A 64 8.85 5.09 12.35
CA GLU A 64 9.79 5.22 11.23
C GLU A 64 9.35 6.25 10.18
N HIS A 65 8.13 6.80 10.30
CA HIS A 65 7.54 7.75 9.37
C HIS A 65 8.34 9.04 9.26
N VAL A 66 8.65 9.47 8.03
CA VAL A 66 9.57 10.59 7.76
C VAL A 66 9.19 11.87 8.50
N LEU A 67 7.90 12.24 8.48
CA LEU A 67 7.41 13.44 9.17
C LEU A 67 7.50 13.30 10.69
N VAL A 68 7.15 12.13 11.21
CA VAL A 68 7.13 11.85 12.66
C VAL A 68 8.55 11.96 13.20
N ARG A 69 9.52 11.34 12.51
CA ARG A 69 10.95 11.42 12.86
C ARG A 69 11.51 12.83 12.70
N ALA A 70 11.24 13.50 11.59
CA ALA A 70 11.79 14.84 11.32
C ALA A 70 11.32 15.89 12.35
N ARG A 71 10.12 15.71 12.90
CA ARG A 71 9.51 16.63 13.88
C ARG A 71 9.53 16.12 15.31
N ASN A 72 10.11 14.93 15.55
CA ASN A 72 10.08 14.24 16.83
C ASN A 72 8.67 14.17 17.44
N MET A 73 7.67 13.82 16.62
CA MET A 73 6.27 13.74 17.05
C MET A 73 6.05 12.51 17.93
N ASN A 74 5.23 12.65 18.97
CA ASN A 74 4.74 11.53 19.75
C ASN A 74 3.28 11.24 19.43
N LEU A 75 3.03 10.17 18.68
CA LEU A 75 1.69 9.73 18.28
C LEU A 75 1.26 8.41 18.97
N SER A 76 2.06 7.88 19.91
CA SER A 76 1.88 6.51 20.44
C SER A 76 0.58 6.31 21.21
N ASN A 77 0.07 7.36 21.87
CA ASN A 77 -1.16 7.33 22.66
C ASN A 77 -2.26 8.22 22.06
N ASP A 78 -2.12 8.65 20.81
CA ASP A 78 -3.11 9.51 20.17
C ASP A 78 -4.31 8.70 19.67
N ARG A 79 -5.49 9.02 20.20
CA ARG A 79 -6.76 8.34 19.86
C ARG A 79 -7.29 8.69 18.47
N ALA A 80 -6.99 9.89 17.96
CA ALA A 80 -7.44 10.29 16.64
C ALA A 80 -6.68 9.54 15.53
N VAL A 81 -5.41 9.23 15.78
CA VAL A 81 -4.62 8.34 14.93
C VAL A 81 -5.19 6.92 14.97
N ASP A 82 -5.60 6.41 16.14
CA ASP A 82 -6.25 5.10 16.26
C ASP A 82 -7.56 5.03 15.47
N GLU A 83 -8.43 6.04 15.65
CA GLU A 83 -9.68 6.17 14.91
C GLU A 83 -9.46 6.23 13.40
N TYR A 84 -8.43 6.96 12.96
CA TYR A 84 -8.04 7.01 11.55
C TYR A 84 -7.63 5.63 11.04
N ILE A 85 -6.71 4.93 11.71
CA ILE A 85 -6.26 3.60 11.30
C ILE A 85 -7.43 2.61 11.28
N ILE A 86 -8.26 2.59 12.32
CA ILE A 86 -9.45 1.73 12.42
C ILE A 86 -10.43 2.02 11.28
N SER A 87 -10.61 3.28 10.88
CA SER A 87 -11.49 3.63 9.77
C SER A 87 -11.05 3.01 8.44
N LEU A 88 -9.74 2.86 8.21
CA LEU A 88 -9.19 2.18 7.04
C LEU A 88 -9.41 0.66 7.14
N LEU A 89 -9.10 0.08 8.31
CA LEU A 89 -9.25 -1.35 8.57
C LEU A 89 -10.69 -1.85 8.39
N LYS A 90 -11.69 -1.02 8.74
CA LYS A 90 -13.12 -1.33 8.58
C LYS A 90 -13.54 -1.61 7.12
N GLN A 91 -12.74 -1.22 6.12
CA GLN A 91 -13.03 -1.56 4.73
C GLN A 91 -12.74 -3.03 4.37
N GLY A 92 -12.00 -3.76 5.22
CA GLY A 92 -11.75 -5.20 5.02
C GLY A 92 -10.73 -5.55 3.93
N ASN A 93 -9.94 -4.58 3.46
CA ASN A 93 -8.93 -4.75 2.40
C ASN A 93 -7.51 -4.96 2.94
N SER A 94 -7.35 -5.04 4.25
CA SER A 94 -6.06 -5.05 4.92
C SER A 94 -5.61 -6.47 5.27
N LEU A 95 -4.31 -6.71 5.21
CA LEU A 95 -3.68 -8.02 5.38
C LEU A 95 -2.67 -8.00 6.52
N PHE A 96 -2.39 -9.18 7.04
CA PHE A 96 -1.25 -9.39 7.93
C PHE A 96 -0.61 -10.75 7.64
N VAL A 97 0.63 -10.91 8.07
CA VAL A 97 1.39 -12.16 7.91
C VAL A 97 1.73 -12.71 9.29
N LYS A 98 1.49 -14.02 9.45
CA LYS A 98 1.84 -14.78 10.64
C LYS A 98 3.04 -15.67 10.36
N ALA A 99 3.91 -15.84 11.35
CA ALA A 99 4.92 -16.88 11.37
C ALA A 99 4.31 -18.23 11.82
N SER A 100 5.09 -19.31 11.71
CA SER A 100 4.69 -20.67 12.07
C SER A 100 4.32 -20.86 13.55
N ASP A 101 4.79 -19.95 14.42
CA ASP A 101 4.46 -19.91 15.86
C ASP A 101 3.20 -19.06 16.16
N ASP A 102 2.43 -18.71 15.13
CA ASP A 102 1.25 -17.84 15.16
C ASP A 102 1.54 -16.36 15.49
N SER A 103 2.82 -15.98 15.65
CA SER A 103 3.19 -14.60 15.91
C SER A 103 3.02 -13.71 14.68
N VAL A 104 2.64 -12.45 14.88
CA VAL A 104 2.48 -11.49 13.79
C VAL A 104 3.85 -11.03 13.32
N ALA A 105 4.14 -11.24 12.04
CA ALA A 105 5.41 -10.86 11.43
C ALA A 105 5.31 -9.53 10.65
N GLY A 106 4.12 -9.13 10.21
CA GLY A 106 3.91 -7.87 9.49
C GLY A 106 2.45 -7.55 9.20
N VAL A 107 2.19 -6.29 8.88
CA VAL A 107 0.85 -5.72 8.64
C VAL A 107 0.89 -4.84 7.38
N CYS A 108 -0.15 -4.96 6.56
CA CYS A 108 -0.40 -4.17 5.37
C CYS A 108 -1.81 -3.59 5.43
N ILE A 109 -1.92 -2.28 5.65
CA ILE A 109 -3.20 -1.57 5.66
C ILE A 109 -3.47 -1.03 4.28
N SER A 110 -4.54 -1.53 3.67
CA SER A 110 -5.01 -1.10 2.36
C SER A 110 -6.48 -0.73 2.42
N PHE A 111 -6.89 0.19 1.55
CA PHE A 111 -8.26 0.66 1.45
C PHE A 111 -8.57 1.20 0.05
N ALA A 112 -9.85 1.30 -0.29
CA ALA A 112 -10.30 1.90 -1.53
C ALA A 112 -10.53 3.40 -1.29
N SER A 113 -9.65 4.22 -1.85
CA SER A 113 -9.64 5.67 -1.67
C SER A 113 -10.46 6.38 -2.74
N SER A 114 -11.12 7.46 -2.37
CA SER A 114 -11.88 8.36 -3.23
C SER A 114 -11.48 9.84 -2.97
N PRO A 115 -11.83 10.78 -3.85
CA PRO A 115 -11.48 12.19 -3.66
C PRO A 115 -12.04 12.79 -2.36
N ILE A 116 -13.17 12.27 -1.86
CA ILE A 116 -13.78 12.78 -0.63
C ILE A 116 -13.02 12.35 0.63
N ASP A 117 -12.29 11.23 0.59
CA ASP A 117 -11.56 10.72 1.76
C ASP A 117 -10.44 11.67 2.20
N ALA A 118 -9.68 12.21 1.24
CA ALA A 118 -8.63 13.19 1.55
C ALA A 118 -9.22 14.50 2.12
N LYS A 119 -10.37 14.94 1.60
CA LYS A 119 -11.10 16.10 2.14
C LYS A 119 -11.61 15.84 3.56
N ASN A 120 -12.19 14.68 3.80
CA ASN A 120 -12.68 14.27 5.12
C ASN A 120 -11.53 14.20 6.14
N LEU A 121 -10.39 13.62 5.76
CA LEU A 121 -9.22 13.54 6.62
C LEU A 121 -8.66 14.92 6.96
N ARG A 122 -8.63 15.85 5.99
CA ARG A 122 -8.24 17.25 6.24
C ARG A 122 -9.17 17.93 7.23
N ASN A 123 -10.49 17.77 7.06
CA ASN A 123 -11.46 18.35 7.97
C ASN A 123 -11.31 17.75 9.37
N TYR A 124 -11.12 16.44 9.47
CA TYR A 124 -10.87 15.75 10.73
C TYR A 124 -9.60 16.27 11.43
N ALA A 125 -8.52 16.48 10.67
CA ALA A 125 -7.27 17.08 11.15
C ALA A 125 -7.48 18.51 11.70
N PHE A 126 -8.29 19.33 11.04
CA PHE A 126 -8.56 20.71 11.44
C PHE A 126 -9.12 20.82 12.86
N TYR A 127 -9.96 19.87 13.28
CA TYR A 127 -10.57 19.82 14.60
C TYR A 127 -9.69 19.20 15.71
N ARG A 128 -8.44 18.83 15.41
CA ARG A 128 -7.52 18.28 16.43
C ARG A 128 -6.88 19.42 17.22
N GLN A 129 -6.84 19.25 18.54
CA GLN A 129 -6.21 20.19 19.46
C GLN A 129 -4.70 20.01 19.52
N ASP A 130 -4.23 18.75 19.47
CA ASP A 130 -2.81 18.45 19.45
C ASP A 130 -2.19 18.86 18.08
N PRO A 131 -1.17 19.72 18.07
CA PRO A 131 -0.55 20.17 16.82
C PRO A 131 0.15 19.05 16.03
N ASN A 132 0.75 18.06 16.70
CA ASN A 132 1.45 16.97 16.01
C ASN A 132 0.45 16.08 15.28
N THR A 133 -0.66 15.74 15.92
CA THR A 133 -1.75 14.97 15.34
C THR A 133 -2.42 15.72 14.20
N LYS A 134 -2.66 17.02 14.37
CA LYS A 134 -3.17 17.89 13.30
C LYS A 134 -2.23 17.87 12.08
N ASP A 135 -0.94 18.13 12.29
CA ASP A 135 0.06 18.19 11.21
C ASP A 135 0.21 16.84 10.51
N PHE A 136 0.26 15.74 11.27
CA PHE A 136 0.36 14.39 10.73
C PHE A 136 -0.84 14.01 9.85
N LEU A 137 -2.07 14.21 10.32
CA LEU A 137 -3.28 13.89 9.57
C LEU A 137 -3.45 14.81 8.36
N TYR A 138 -3.12 16.09 8.50
CA TYR A 138 -3.15 17.05 7.39
C TYR A 138 -2.13 16.68 6.31
N PHE A 139 -0.90 16.36 6.70
CA PHE A 139 0.13 15.88 5.79
C PHE A 139 -0.30 14.61 5.05
N THR A 140 -0.86 13.65 5.79
CA THR A 140 -1.38 12.39 5.22
C THR A 140 -2.49 12.64 4.20
N ALA A 141 -3.41 13.57 4.49
CA ALA A 141 -4.44 13.99 3.54
C ALA A 141 -3.83 14.65 2.29
N LYS A 142 -2.77 15.43 2.48
CA LYS A 142 -2.12 16.16 1.39
C LYS A 142 -1.35 15.22 0.46
N LEU A 143 -0.67 14.21 0.99
CA LEU A 143 -0.06 13.14 0.20
C LEU A 143 -1.09 12.36 -0.62
N GLN A 144 -2.27 12.13 -0.05
CA GLN A 144 -3.32 11.43 -0.75
C GLN A 144 -3.88 12.25 -1.93
N GLU A 145 -4.14 13.55 -1.76
CA GLU A 145 -4.77 14.35 -2.82
C GLU A 145 -3.80 14.89 -3.88
N THR A 146 -2.54 15.19 -3.52
CA THR A 146 -1.60 15.90 -4.41
C THR A 146 -1.43 15.22 -5.79
N PRO A 147 -1.28 13.89 -5.88
CA PRO A 147 -1.14 13.23 -7.18
C PRO A 147 -2.42 13.24 -8.02
N ASN A 148 -3.59 13.45 -7.40
CA ASN A 148 -4.89 13.52 -8.04
C ASN A 148 -5.19 12.35 -9.00
N LEU A 149 -4.85 11.12 -8.57
CA LEU A 149 -4.90 9.92 -9.41
C LEU A 149 -6.31 9.63 -9.95
N TRP A 150 -7.35 9.99 -9.19
CA TRP A 150 -8.75 9.84 -9.62
C TRP A 150 -9.04 10.61 -10.91
N GLN A 151 -8.58 11.85 -11.01
CA GLN A 151 -8.74 12.66 -12.22
C GLN A 151 -7.81 12.19 -13.34
N VAL A 152 -6.55 11.88 -13.02
CA VAL A 152 -5.54 11.47 -14.00
C VAL A 152 -5.94 10.17 -14.72
N PHE A 153 -6.50 9.21 -13.99
CA PHE A 153 -6.90 7.90 -14.53
C PHE A 153 -8.41 7.77 -14.75
N SER A 154 -9.19 8.84 -14.57
CA SER A 154 -10.66 8.83 -14.67
C SER A 154 -11.32 7.72 -13.84
N GLN A 155 -10.82 7.49 -12.62
CA GLN A 155 -11.32 6.48 -11.71
C GLN A 155 -12.07 7.11 -10.53
N GLN A 156 -13.20 6.52 -10.14
CA GLN A 156 -13.92 6.95 -8.94
C GLN A 156 -13.21 6.53 -7.66
N LYS A 157 -12.53 5.38 -7.70
CA LYS A 157 -11.77 4.83 -6.58
C LYS A 157 -10.40 4.36 -7.04
N VAL A 158 -9.42 4.50 -6.16
CA VAL A 158 -8.05 4.00 -6.33
C VAL A 158 -7.74 3.12 -5.12
N PHE A 159 -7.24 1.92 -5.36
CA PHE A 159 -6.82 1.04 -4.26
C PHE A 159 -5.48 1.54 -3.70
N GLU A 160 -5.43 1.83 -2.42
CA GLU A 160 -4.26 2.41 -1.77
C GLU A 160 -3.72 1.46 -0.70
N ILE A 161 -2.47 1.06 -0.87
CA ILE A 161 -1.66 0.44 0.18
C ILE A 161 -1.14 1.60 1.03
N LYS A 162 -1.81 1.87 2.15
CA LYS A 162 -1.59 3.07 2.97
C LYS A 162 -0.37 2.92 3.88
N MET A 163 -0.26 1.77 4.53
CA MET A 163 0.78 1.54 5.54
C MET A 163 1.26 0.10 5.44
N LEU A 164 2.58 -0.08 5.35
CA LEU A 164 3.21 -1.39 5.27
C LEU A 164 4.31 -1.45 6.32
N THR A 165 4.29 -2.49 7.16
CA THR A 165 5.39 -2.70 8.10
C THR A 165 5.63 -4.19 8.35
N VAL A 166 6.91 -4.53 8.47
CA VAL A 166 7.39 -5.85 8.88
C VAL A 166 8.17 -5.66 10.17
N LEU A 167 7.84 -6.48 11.17
CA LEU A 167 8.48 -6.41 12.47
C LEU A 167 9.98 -6.66 12.32
N PRO A 168 10.85 -5.97 13.10
CA PRO A 168 12.30 -6.06 12.95
C PRO A 168 12.88 -7.47 12.90
N ALA A 169 12.34 -8.40 13.69
CA ALA A 169 12.77 -9.80 13.74
C ALA A 169 12.54 -10.57 12.41
N TYR A 170 11.61 -10.10 11.57
CA TYR A 170 11.19 -10.77 10.34
C TYR A 170 11.58 -10.00 9.07
N ARG A 171 12.36 -8.93 9.18
CA ARG A 171 12.81 -8.12 8.03
C ARG A 171 13.83 -8.90 7.18
N ARG A 172 13.91 -8.53 5.89
CA ARG A 172 14.82 -9.14 4.89
C ARG A 172 14.54 -10.63 4.62
N GLN A 173 13.25 -10.97 4.64
CA GLN A 173 12.74 -12.32 4.32
C GLN A 173 11.60 -12.25 3.27
N GLY A 174 11.59 -11.19 2.45
CA GLY A 174 10.56 -11.00 1.42
C GLY A 174 9.13 -10.68 1.89
N LEU A 175 8.84 -10.63 3.19
CA LEU A 175 7.47 -10.48 3.71
C LEU A 175 6.73 -9.21 3.27
N ALA A 176 7.44 -8.09 3.13
CA ALA A 176 6.86 -6.84 2.63
C ALA A 176 6.39 -7.00 1.18
N VAL A 177 7.21 -7.66 0.34
CA VAL A 177 6.87 -7.96 -1.05
C VAL A 177 5.70 -8.92 -1.12
N MET A 178 5.71 -9.98 -0.29
CA MET A 178 4.61 -10.95 -0.19
C MET A 178 3.28 -10.26 0.14
N LEU A 179 3.26 -9.36 1.13
CA LEU A 179 2.05 -8.60 1.51
C LEU A 179 1.56 -7.67 0.39
N VAL A 180 2.49 -6.97 -0.28
CA VAL A 180 2.14 -6.05 -1.38
C VAL A 180 1.61 -6.81 -2.59
N GLU A 181 2.26 -7.89 -3.00
CA GLU A 181 1.79 -8.71 -4.12
C GLU A 181 0.42 -9.32 -3.80
N LYS A 182 0.20 -9.82 -2.58
CA LYS A 182 -1.11 -10.33 -2.19
C LYS A 182 -2.19 -9.25 -2.20
N SER A 183 -1.87 -8.05 -1.71
CA SER A 183 -2.80 -6.93 -1.73
C SER A 183 -3.12 -6.47 -3.15
N LYS A 184 -2.15 -6.55 -4.09
CA LYS A 184 -2.38 -6.27 -5.51
C LYS A 184 -3.28 -7.30 -6.18
N GLU A 185 -3.09 -8.59 -5.88
CA GLU A 185 -3.99 -9.66 -6.34
C GLU A 185 -5.43 -9.38 -5.88
N GLU A 186 -5.63 -9.12 -4.59
CA GLU A 186 -6.95 -8.81 -4.04
C GLU A 186 -7.58 -7.56 -4.66
N ALA A 187 -6.79 -6.51 -4.90
CA ALA A 187 -7.28 -5.31 -5.56
C ALA A 187 -7.72 -5.59 -7.00
N HIS A 188 -6.96 -6.40 -7.74
CA HIS A 188 -7.31 -6.82 -9.08
C HIS A 188 -8.59 -7.66 -9.11
N ASP A 189 -8.72 -8.62 -8.19
CA ASP A 189 -9.91 -9.47 -8.07
C ASP A 189 -11.16 -8.67 -7.69
N GLN A 190 -11.00 -7.57 -6.95
CA GLN A 190 -12.06 -6.61 -6.66
C GLN A 190 -12.36 -5.62 -7.80
N GLY A 191 -11.60 -5.67 -8.90
CA GLY A 191 -11.82 -4.85 -10.10
C GLY A 191 -11.17 -3.47 -10.08
N TYR A 192 -10.21 -3.21 -9.19
CA TYR A 192 -9.47 -1.93 -9.20
C TYR A 192 -8.44 -1.91 -10.33
N SER A 193 -8.51 -0.88 -11.17
CA SER A 193 -7.61 -0.66 -12.29
C SER A 193 -6.34 0.13 -11.92
N VAL A 194 -6.38 0.84 -10.79
CA VAL A 194 -5.29 1.67 -10.29
C VAL A 194 -5.00 1.31 -8.85
N ILE A 195 -3.74 1.00 -8.59
CA ILE A 195 -3.19 0.73 -7.26
C ILE A 195 -2.10 1.78 -7.00
N ARG A 196 -2.09 2.35 -5.79
CA ARG A 196 -1.05 3.29 -5.34
C ARG A 196 -0.46 2.85 -4.01
N MET A 197 0.77 3.27 -3.76
CA MET A 197 1.45 3.16 -2.48
C MET A 197 2.38 4.37 -2.35
N ASP A 198 2.34 5.03 -1.19
CA ASP A 198 3.27 6.13 -0.89
C ASP A 198 4.48 5.54 -0.17
N CYS A 199 5.65 5.51 -0.84
CA CYS A 199 6.87 4.97 -0.26
C CYS A 199 7.58 6.03 0.61
N ILE A 200 7.09 6.21 1.83
CA ILE A 200 7.51 7.27 2.76
C ILE A 200 8.57 6.78 3.75
N ASN A 201 8.57 5.48 4.04
CA ASN A 201 9.51 4.85 4.96
C ASN A 201 10.70 4.27 4.21
N GLN A 202 11.85 4.24 4.90
CA GLN A 202 13.11 3.75 4.35
C GLN A 202 13.06 2.29 3.84
N TYR A 203 12.10 1.50 4.31
CA TYR A 203 11.93 0.08 3.96
C TYR A 203 10.88 -0.15 2.86
N ASP A 204 10.19 0.89 2.40
CA ASP A 204 9.15 0.76 1.36
C ASP A 204 9.76 0.56 -0.03
N VAL A 205 11.02 0.97 -0.22
CA VAL A 205 11.73 0.84 -1.49
C VAL A 205 12.81 -0.23 -1.36
N LYS A 206 12.78 -1.20 -2.29
CA LYS A 206 13.85 -2.19 -2.42
C LYS A 206 15.15 -1.48 -2.79
N ARG A 207 16.14 -1.55 -1.89
CA ARG A 207 17.52 -1.11 -2.17
C ARG A 207 18.30 -2.22 -2.84
#